data_AF-A0AAJ3P883-F1
#
_entry.id   AF-A0AAJ3P883-F1
#
_cell.length_a   1.000
_cell.length_b   1.000
_cell.length_c   1.000
_cell.angle_alpha   90.00
_cell.angle_beta   90.00
_cell.angle_gamma   90.00
#
_symmetry.space_group_name_H-M   'P 1'
#
loop_
_entity.id
_entity.type
_entity.pdbx_description
1 polymer ?
#
loop_
_entity_poly.entity_id
_entity_poly.type
_entity_poly.pdbx_seq_one_letter_code
_entity_poly.pdbx_strand_id
1 'polypeptide(L)' 'MGLFQQRPEEEEKQWGLPSEPLETSAADTLDAAPTVDPLALGLDTPSSVSSIVFPVAPPAPEAASTENADPED' A
#
# COMPACT_ATOMS: atom_id res chain seq x y z
N MET A 1 11.70 -12.97 -60.25
CA MET A 1 10.96 -12.19 -59.23
C MET A 1 11.26 -12.84 -57.90
N GLY A 2 11.99 -12.14 -57.02
CA GLY A 2 12.57 -12.74 -55.82
C GLY A 2 11.52 -13.21 -54.83
N LEU A 3 11.61 -14.48 -54.41
CA LEU A 3 10.92 -14.99 -53.23
C LEU A 3 11.62 -14.43 -52.00
N PHE A 4 11.17 -13.27 -51.52
CA PHE A 4 11.53 -12.82 -50.17
C PHE A 4 10.58 -13.51 -49.20
N GLN A 5 11.08 -14.54 -48.51
CA GLN A 5 10.36 -15.15 -47.40
C GLN A 5 10.63 -14.33 -46.13
N GLN A 6 9.56 -13.90 -45.47
CA GLN A 6 9.62 -13.20 -44.19
C GLN A 6 10.23 -14.14 -43.13
N ARG A 7 11.29 -13.69 -42.44
CA ARG A 7 11.79 -14.41 -41.26
C ARG A 7 10.67 -14.43 -40.21
N PRO A 8 10.37 -15.57 -39.57
CA PRO A 8 9.45 -15.59 -38.44
C PRO A 8 9.95 -14.62 -37.38
N GLU A 9 9.04 -13.84 -36.81
CA GLU A 9 9.35 -12.88 -35.75
C GLU A 9 10.04 -13.65 -34.61
N GLU A 10 11.31 -13.34 -34.36
CA GLU A 10 11.97 -13.80 -33.16
C GLU A 10 11.23 -13.11 -32.00
N GLU A 11 10.52 -13.89 -31.17
CA GLU A 11 10.12 -13.43 -29.84
C GLU A 11 11.35 -12.75 -29.24
N GLU A 12 11.24 -11.45 -28.98
CA GLU A 12 12.29 -10.70 -28.31
C GLU A 12 12.54 -11.41 -26.99
N LYS A 13 13.52 -12.32 -26.98
CA LYS A 13 14.08 -12.86 -25.76
C LYS A 13 14.60 -11.64 -25.04
N GLN A 14 13.79 -11.14 -24.10
CA GLN A 14 14.20 -10.25 -23.03
C GLN A 14 15.58 -10.75 -22.64
N TRP A 15 16.60 -9.97 -23.00
CA TRP A 15 17.98 -10.36 -22.86
C TRP A 15 18.14 -10.82 -21.42
N GLY A 16 18.30 -12.13 -21.23
CA GLY A 16 18.45 -12.75 -19.92
C GLY A 16 19.85 -12.43 -19.42
N LEU A 17 20.13 -11.15 -19.20
CA LEU A 17 21.28 -10.76 -18.41
C LEU A 17 21.13 -11.49 -17.08
N PRO A 18 22.16 -12.21 -16.62
CA PRO A 18 22.09 -12.84 -15.32
C PRO A 18 21.87 -11.72 -14.30
N SER A 19 20.65 -11.67 -13.74
CA SER A 19 20.34 -10.74 -12.67
C SER A 19 21.29 -11.03 -11.52
N GLU A 20 21.86 -9.98 -10.94
CA GLU A 20 22.59 -10.13 -9.69
C GLU A 20 21.67 -10.74 -8.62
N PRO A 21 22.21 -11.54 -7.70
CA PRO A 21 21.41 -12.08 -6.60
C PRO A 21 20.78 -10.92 -5.82
N LEU A 22 19.51 -11.07 -5.45
CA LEU A 22 18.78 -10.10 -4.66
C LEU A 22 19.44 -9.96 -3.28
N GLU A 23 20.15 -8.85 -3.06
CA GLU A 23 20.72 -8.50 -1.77
C GLU A 23 19.60 -8.05 -0.82
N THR A 24 19.19 -8.91 0.10
CA THR A 24 18.22 -8.55 1.15
C THR A 24 18.99 -8.02 2.37
N SER A 25 18.89 -6.71 2.65
CA SER A 25 19.46 -6.14 3.87
C SER A 25 18.53 -6.35 5.06
N ALA A 26 19.09 -6.53 6.26
CA ALA A 26 18.30 -6.58 7.49
C ALA A 26 17.54 -5.26 7.76
N ALA A 27 17.95 -4.15 7.13
CA ALA A 27 17.22 -2.89 7.18
C ALA A 27 15.93 -2.91 6.34
N ASP A 28 15.86 -3.77 5.32
CA ASP A 28 14.72 -3.89 4.40
C ASP A 28 13.72 -4.96 4.85
N THR A 29 14.04 -5.74 5.88
CA THR A 29 13.20 -6.80 6.42
C THR A 29 12.88 -6.57 7.88
N LEU A 30 11.59 -6.59 8.22
CA LEU A 30 11.17 -6.62 9.63
C LEU A 30 11.55 -7.96 10.25
N ASP A 31 11.98 -7.91 11.51
CA ASP A 31 12.24 -9.11 12.31
C ASP A 31 10.98 -9.96 12.45
N ALA A 32 11.20 -11.26 12.68
CA ALA A 32 10.11 -12.19 12.92
C ALA A 32 9.24 -11.71 14.09
N ALA A 33 7.92 -11.74 13.87
CA ALA A 33 6.98 -11.39 14.92
C ALA A 33 7.18 -12.31 16.13
N PRO A 34 7.10 -11.77 17.37
CA PRO A 34 7.20 -12.59 18.56
C PRO A 34 6.08 -13.64 18.56
N THR A 35 6.39 -14.86 19.00
CA THR A 35 5.37 -15.88 19.19
C THR A 35 4.48 -15.46 20.36
N VAL A 36 3.24 -15.07 20.07
CA VAL A 36 2.27 -14.69 21.09
C VAL A 36 1.33 -15.84 21.36
N ASP A 37 1.26 -16.30 22.60
CA ASP A 37 0.32 -17.33 23.04
C ASP A 37 -1.10 -16.73 23.13
N PRO A 38 -2.07 -17.19 22.32
CA PRO A 38 -3.43 -16.68 22.35
C PRO A 38 -4.11 -16.92 23.71
N LEU A 39 -3.73 -17.95 24.46
CA LEU A 39 -4.26 -18.21 25.80
C LEU A 39 -3.76 -17.16 26.80
N ALA A 40 -2.49 -16.77 26.72
CA ALA A 40 -1.92 -15.70 27.52
C ALA A 40 -2.54 -14.33 27.20
N LEU A 41 -3.03 -14.14 25.97
CA LEU A 41 -3.80 -12.95 25.56
C LEU A 41 -5.30 -13.03 25.90
N GLY A 42 -5.79 -14.13 26.49
CA GLY A 42 -7.20 -14.31 26.80
C GLY A 42 -8.11 -14.47 25.57
N LEU A 43 -7.54 -14.80 24.41
CA LEU A 43 -8.24 -14.96 23.12
C LEU A 43 -8.88 -16.35 22.94
N ASP A 44 -8.68 -17.27 23.91
CA ASP A 44 -9.20 -18.65 23.93
C ASP A 44 -10.70 -18.72 24.28
N THR A 45 -11.21 -17.74 25.04
CA THR A 45 -12.64 -17.61 25.32
C THR A 45 -13.32 -17.05 24.07
N PRO A 46 -14.60 -17.39 23.76
CA PRO A 46 -15.30 -16.84 22.60
C PRO A 46 -15.16 -15.33 22.65
N SER A 47 -14.27 -14.84 21.78
CA SER A 47 -13.65 -13.53 21.87
C SER A 47 -14.76 -12.52 22.12
N SER A 48 -14.81 -11.97 23.34
CA SER A 48 -15.75 -10.91 23.65
C SER A 48 -15.45 -9.81 22.66
N VAL A 49 -16.33 -9.66 21.66
CA VAL A 49 -16.21 -8.63 20.62
C VAL A 49 -16.28 -7.30 21.34
N SER A 50 -15.11 -6.74 21.64
CA SER A 50 -14.99 -5.48 22.37
C SER A 50 -15.04 -4.37 21.34
N SER A 51 -16.20 -3.73 21.23
CA SER A 51 -16.39 -2.55 20.38
C SER A 51 -15.89 -1.34 21.16
N ILE A 52 -14.81 -0.73 20.68
CA ILE A 52 -14.25 0.50 21.25
C ILE A 52 -14.79 1.68 20.43
N VAL A 53 -15.51 2.59 21.09
CA VAL A 53 -16.02 3.81 20.46
C VAL A 53 -14.95 4.89 20.55
N PHE A 54 -14.46 5.35 19.40
CA PHE A 54 -13.58 6.52 19.32
C PHE A 54 -14.43 7.80 19.34
N PRO A 55 -14.19 8.75 20.26
CA PRO A 55 -14.88 10.03 20.23
C PRO A 55 -14.46 10.81 18.98
N VAL A 56 -15.43 11.10 18.12
CA VAL A 56 -15.25 11.97 16.95
C VAL A 56 -15.53 13.41 17.36
N ALA A 57 -14.58 14.30 17.13
CA ALA A 57 -14.81 15.73 17.29
C ALA A 57 -15.86 16.22 16.28
N PRO A 58 -16.77 17.14 16.66
CA PRO A 58 -17.72 17.70 15.72
C PRO A 58 -16.99 18.36 14.53
N PRO A 59 -17.57 18.32 13.32
CA PRO A 59 -16.97 18.98 12.16
C PRO A 59 -16.78 20.47 12.45
N ALA A 60 -15.69 21.04 11.92
CA ALA A 60 -15.44 22.47 12.03
C ALA A 60 -16.61 23.24 11.41
N PRO A 61 -16.99 24.41 11.98
CA PRO A 61 -18.02 25.25 11.38
C PRO A 61 -17.63 25.64 9.95
N GLU A 62 -18.62 25.77 9.07
CA GLU A 62 -18.40 26.26 7.71
C GLU A 62 -17.71 27.62 7.76
N ALA A 63 -16.59 27.76 7.05
CA ALA A 63 -15.93 29.04 6.91
C ALA A 63 -16.87 30.00 6.17
N ALA A 64 -17.00 31.23 6.66
CA ALA A 64 -17.70 32.28 5.93
C ALA A 64 -17.02 32.47 4.56
N SER A 65 -17.77 32.28 3.48
CA SER A 65 -17.31 32.57 2.13
C SER A 65 -16.95 34.05 2.03
N THR A 66 -15.67 34.36 1.86
CA THR A 66 -15.19 35.71 1.55
C THR A 66 -15.30 35.99 0.05
N GLU A 67 -16.39 35.55 -0.60
CA GLU A 67 -16.62 35.86 -2.02
C GLU A 67 -17.13 37.30 -2.12
N ASN A 68 -16.23 38.20 -2.54
CA ASN A 68 -16.49 39.59 -2.91
C ASN A 68 -17.17 40.47 -1.83
N ALA A 69 -16.38 40.93 -0.85
CA ALA A 69 -16.71 42.19 -0.19
C ALA A 69 -16.35 43.34 -1.16
N ASP A 70 -17.36 44.11 -1.58
CA ASP A 70 -17.17 45.38 -2.31
C ASP A 70 -16.46 46.38 -1.37
N PRO A 71 -15.47 47.16 -1.85
CA PRO A 71 -14.82 48.17 -1.03
C PRO A 71 -15.82 49.25 -0.59
N GLU A 72 -15.81 49.60 0.71
CA GLU A 72 -16.60 50.70 1.23
C GLU A 72 -16.08 52.05 0.69
N ASP A 73 -17.00 52.88 0.17
CA ASP A 73 -16.78 54.23 -0.40
C ASP A 73 -16.28 55.23 0.67
#